data_AF-Q86E57-F1
#
_entry.id   AF-Q86E57-F1
#
_cell.length_a   1.000
_cell.length_b   1.000
_cell.length_c   1.000
_cell.angle_alpha   90.00
_cell.angle_beta   90.00
_cell.angle_gamma   90.00
#
_symmetry.space_group_name_H-M   'P 1'
#
loop_
_entity.id
_entity.type
_entity.pdbx_description
1 polymer ?
#
loop_
_entity_poly.entity_id
_entity_poly.type
_entity_poly.pdbx_seq_one_letter_code
_entity_poly.pdbx_strand_id
1 'polypeptide(L)'
;MERIMTAQAYQRGEDVSSTYYSTMKKVFEINPRHPVMKKLNALIKTNKDDPAISHTANLLFDVAVLRSGFSVKNPVAFAERVESVVKKSLDIDQNEVLDEELDTDDQSEESAATDEMDEESTLTEGSTKETLDTSQINENQPSSPKDEL
;
A
#
# COMPACT_ATOMS: atom_id res chain seq x y z
N MET A 1 -1.59 -7.91 -17.74
CA MET A 1 -2.76 -7.23 -18.35
C MET A 1 -3.79 -6.86 -17.30
N GLU A 2 -4.17 -7.80 -16.41
CA GLU A 2 -5.13 -7.55 -15.31
C GLU A 2 -4.86 -6.25 -14.54
N ARG A 3 -3.63 -6.06 -14.04
CA ARG A 3 -3.25 -4.82 -13.31
C ARG A 3 -3.53 -3.52 -14.08
N ILE A 4 -3.28 -3.50 -15.39
CA ILE A 4 -3.50 -2.32 -16.23
C ILE A 4 -5.00 -2.07 -16.44
N MET A 5 -5.76 -3.13 -16.69
CA MET A 5 -7.21 -3.05 -16.89
C MET A 5 -7.92 -2.62 -15.60
N THR A 6 -7.51 -3.14 -14.44
CA THR A 6 -8.03 -2.70 -13.14
C THR A 6 -7.70 -1.23 -12.87
N ALA A 7 -6.47 -0.78 -13.17
CA ALA A 7 -6.08 0.61 -12.99
C ALA A 7 -6.86 1.57 -13.91
N GLN A 8 -7.10 1.17 -15.16
CA GLN A 8 -7.90 1.97 -16.12
C GLN A 8 -9.38 2.00 -15.76
N ALA A 9 -9.96 0.87 -15.32
CA ALA A 9 -11.33 0.83 -14.81
C ALA A 9 -11.50 1.70 -13.56
N TYR A 10 -10.51 1.72 -12.65
CA TYR A 10 -10.55 2.63 -11.51
C TYR A 10 -10.60 4.11 -11.93
N GLN A 11 -9.91 4.48 -13.02
CA GLN A 11 -9.89 5.85 -13.54
C GLN A 11 -11.11 6.23 -14.40
N ARG A 12 -11.66 5.27 -15.17
CA ARG A 12 -12.72 5.52 -16.16
C ARG A 12 -14.11 5.04 -15.73
N GLY A 13 -14.24 4.46 -14.54
CA GLY A 13 -15.46 3.83 -14.04
C GLY A 13 -15.53 2.33 -14.32
N GLU A 14 -16.60 1.66 -13.87
CA GLU A 14 -16.78 0.21 -14.02
C GLU A 14 -16.73 -0.23 -15.49
N ASP A 15 -15.68 -0.97 -15.84
CA ASP A 15 -15.57 -1.68 -17.11
C ASP A 15 -15.78 -3.18 -16.86
N VAL A 16 -16.79 -3.75 -17.54
CA VAL A 16 -17.10 -5.19 -17.53
C VAL A 16 -15.88 -6.03 -17.91
N SER A 17 -14.97 -5.48 -18.72
CA SER A 17 -13.71 -6.13 -19.10
C SER A 17 -12.78 -6.34 -17.89
N SER A 18 -12.73 -5.40 -16.94
CA SER A 18 -11.86 -5.49 -15.77
C SER A 18 -12.29 -6.60 -14.80
N THR A 19 -13.59 -6.75 -14.59
CA THR A 19 -14.18 -7.82 -13.78
C THR A 19 -13.97 -9.18 -14.43
N TYR A 20 -14.07 -9.27 -15.76
CA TYR A 20 -13.83 -10.50 -16.50
C TYR A 20 -12.41 -11.05 -16.26
N TYR A 21 -11.38 -10.21 -16.38
CA TYR A 21 -10.00 -10.65 -16.17
C TYR A 21 -9.69 -10.99 -14.70
N SER A 22 -10.33 -10.31 -13.75
CA SER A 22 -10.09 -10.53 -12.30
C SER A 22 -10.78 -11.80 -11.76
N THR A 23 -11.91 -12.18 -12.36
CA THR A 23 -12.70 -13.37 -11.95
C THR A 23 -12.25 -14.65 -12.66
N MET A 24 -11.59 -14.54 -13.81
CA MET A 24 -11.08 -15.70 -14.54
C MET A 24 -10.08 -16.50 -13.69
N LYS A 25 -10.31 -17.82 -13.57
CA LYS A 25 -9.40 -18.74 -12.88
C LYS A 25 -8.07 -18.83 -13.62
N LYS A 26 -6.98 -18.75 -12.87
CA LYS A 26 -5.61 -18.84 -13.39
C LYS A 26 -5.09 -20.27 -13.22
N VAL A 27 -4.22 -20.71 -14.12
CA VAL A 27 -3.58 -22.03 -14.04
C VAL A 27 -2.37 -21.93 -13.12
N PHE A 28 -2.31 -22.78 -12.09
CA PHE A 28 -1.18 -22.86 -11.17
C PHE A 28 -0.23 -23.97 -11.60
N GLU A 29 0.85 -23.60 -12.27
CA GLU A 29 1.87 -24.56 -12.72
C GLU A 29 2.86 -24.88 -11.60
N ILE A 30 3.17 -26.17 -11.46
CA ILE A 30 4.06 -26.68 -10.40
C ILE A 30 5.28 -27.37 -10.98
N ASN A 31 6.43 -27.21 -10.32
CA ASN A 31 7.64 -27.95 -10.66
C ASN A 31 7.75 -29.23 -9.81
N PRO A 32 7.54 -30.43 -10.40
CA PRO A 32 7.57 -31.69 -9.65
C PRO A 32 8.98 -32.07 -9.17
N ARG A 33 10.03 -31.46 -9.72
CA ARG A 33 11.42 -31.74 -9.32
C ARG A 33 11.82 -30.98 -8.06
N HIS A 34 11.09 -29.93 -7.69
CA HIS A 34 11.41 -29.08 -6.54
C HIS A 34 11.25 -29.84 -5.21
N PRO A 35 12.22 -29.75 -4.27
CA PRO A 35 12.19 -30.53 -3.02
C PRO A 35 10.94 -30.27 -2.18
N VAL A 36 10.47 -29.02 -2.13
CA VAL A 36 9.24 -28.65 -1.39
C VAL A 36 8.01 -29.39 -1.95
N MET A 37 7.88 -29.50 -3.28
CA MET A 37 6.74 -30.19 -3.89
C MET A 37 6.78 -31.69 -3.65
N LYS A 38 7.98 -32.30 -3.67
CA LYS A 38 8.15 -33.71 -3.32
C LYS A 38 7.77 -33.96 -1.86
N LYS A 39 8.19 -33.10 -0.93
CA LYS A 39 7.88 -33.21 0.50
C LYS A 39 6.38 -33.02 0.76
N LEU A 40 5.76 -32.00 0.16
CA LEU A 40 4.32 -31.78 0.24
C LEU A 40 3.52 -33.00 -0.26
N ASN A 41 3.90 -33.57 -1.40
CA ASN A 41 3.26 -34.79 -1.93
C ASN A 41 3.39 -35.99 -0.96
N ALA A 42 4.55 -36.17 -0.33
CA ALA A 42 4.72 -37.22 0.66
C ALA A 42 3.83 -37.00 1.90
N LEU A 43 3.78 -35.77 2.42
CA LEU A 43 2.96 -35.42 3.58
C LEU A 43 1.46 -35.63 3.31
N ILE A 44 0.96 -35.19 2.14
CA ILE A 44 -0.45 -35.36 1.74
C ILE A 44 -0.85 -36.83 1.66
N LYS A 45 0.05 -37.72 1.23
CA LYS A 45 -0.21 -39.17 1.16
C LYS A 45 -0.31 -39.82 2.54
N THR A 46 0.34 -39.24 3.55
CA THR A 46 0.32 -39.75 4.92
C THR A 46 -0.84 -39.18 5.73
N ASN A 47 -1.06 -37.87 5.66
CA ASN A 47 -2.15 -37.19 6.33
C ASN A 47 -2.68 -36.06 5.43
N LYS A 48 -3.85 -36.27 4.82
CA LYS A 48 -4.43 -35.32 3.88
C LYS A 48 -5.07 -34.11 4.56
N ASP A 49 -5.56 -34.29 5.78
CA ASP A 49 -6.38 -33.31 6.49
C ASP A 49 -5.57 -32.50 7.51
N ASP A 50 -4.24 -32.55 7.42
CA ASP A 50 -3.36 -31.73 8.25
C ASP A 50 -3.50 -30.23 7.87
N PRO A 51 -3.98 -29.39 8.80
CA PRO A 51 -4.13 -27.95 8.55
C PRO A 51 -2.80 -27.27 8.22
N ALA A 52 -1.66 -27.77 8.71
CA ALA A 52 -0.35 -27.22 8.40
C ALA A 52 0.03 -27.38 6.91
N ILE A 53 -0.37 -28.50 6.29
CA ILE A 53 -0.16 -28.75 4.86
C ILE A 53 -1.00 -27.76 4.03
N SER A 54 -2.28 -27.61 4.37
CA SER A 54 -3.18 -26.65 3.71
C SER A 54 -2.66 -25.22 3.83
N HIS A 55 -2.25 -24.83 5.04
CA HIS A 55 -1.65 -23.51 5.31
C HIS A 55 -0.40 -23.25 4.44
N THR A 56 0.52 -24.23 4.39
CA THR A 56 1.75 -24.13 3.57
C THR A 56 1.44 -24.05 2.08
N ALA A 57 0.45 -24.81 1.59
CA ALA A 57 0.02 -24.78 0.20
C ALA A 57 -0.59 -23.42 -0.18
N ASN A 58 -1.41 -22.83 0.70
CA ASN A 58 -1.97 -21.49 0.49
C ASN A 58 -0.89 -20.42 0.46
N LEU A 59 0.09 -20.48 1.38
CA LEU A 59 1.21 -19.56 1.36
C LEU A 59 2.04 -19.67 0.07
N LEU A 60 2.33 -20.90 -0.39
CA LEU A 60 3.02 -21.14 -1.65
C LEU A 60 2.25 -20.54 -2.85
N PHE A 61 0.93 -20.67 -2.84
CA PHE A 61 0.05 -20.08 -3.86
C PHE A 61 0.13 -18.56 -3.84
N ASP A 62 0.03 -17.90 -2.69
CA ASP A 62 0.10 -16.43 -2.60
C ASP A 62 1.44 -15.89 -3.07
N VAL A 63 2.54 -16.54 -2.68
CA VAL A 63 3.89 -16.19 -3.16
C VAL A 63 3.97 -16.31 -4.68
N ALA A 64 3.35 -17.34 -5.27
CA ALA A 64 3.32 -17.51 -6.71
C ALA A 64 2.44 -16.47 -7.42
N VAL A 65 1.30 -16.08 -6.82
CA VAL A 65 0.45 -14.98 -7.30
C VAL A 65 1.26 -13.69 -7.39
N LEU A 66 1.97 -13.35 -6.31
CA LEU A 66 2.82 -12.16 -6.24
C LEU A 66 3.95 -12.21 -7.28
N ARG A 67 4.68 -13.34 -7.35
CA ARG A 67 5.79 -13.52 -8.30
C ARG A 67 5.35 -13.44 -9.76
N SER A 68 4.13 -13.89 -10.04
CA SER A 68 3.53 -13.85 -11.38
C SER A 68 2.97 -12.47 -11.75
N GLY A 69 3.04 -11.50 -10.83
CA GLY A 69 2.60 -10.13 -11.06
C GLY A 69 1.09 -9.90 -10.89
N PHE A 70 0.36 -10.87 -10.35
CA PHE A 70 -1.05 -10.70 -9.98
C PHE A 70 -1.18 -9.96 -8.64
N SER A 71 -2.32 -9.33 -8.44
CA SER A 71 -2.65 -8.72 -7.15
C SER A 71 -3.17 -9.77 -6.17
N VAL A 72 -2.70 -9.75 -4.93
CA VAL A 72 -3.21 -10.61 -3.87
C VAL A 72 -4.61 -10.12 -3.48
N LYS A 73 -5.62 -11.01 -3.52
CA LYS A 73 -7.01 -10.65 -3.27
C LYS A 73 -7.29 -10.23 -1.82
N ASN A 74 -6.66 -10.92 -0.87
CA ASN A 74 -6.77 -10.61 0.55
C ASN A 74 -5.36 -10.46 1.16
N PRO A 75 -4.83 -9.22 1.24
CA PRO A 75 -3.49 -8.97 1.74
C PRO A 75 -3.38 -9.24 3.25
N VAL A 76 -4.44 -9.02 4.03
CA VAL A 76 -4.47 -9.28 5.48
C VAL A 76 -4.25 -10.77 5.75
N ALA A 77 -5.05 -11.63 5.10
CA ALA A 77 -4.92 -13.07 5.28
C ALA A 77 -3.55 -13.60 4.80
N PHE A 78 -2.95 -12.98 3.79
CA PHE A 78 -1.59 -13.31 3.37
C PHE A 78 -0.55 -12.90 4.44
N ALA A 79 -0.69 -11.70 5.01
CA ALA A 79 0.18 -11.23 6.09
C ALA A 79 0.10 -12.16 7.32
N GLU A 80 -1.09 -12.55 7.75
CA GLU A 80 -1.30 -13.51 8.84
C GLU A 80 -0.61 -14.87 8.58
N ARG A 81 -0.62 -15.34 7.33
CA ARG A 81 0.10 -16.57 6.93
C ARG A 81 1.61 -16.39 6.99
N VAL A 82 2.13 -15.24 6.58
CA VAL A 82 3.56 -14.94 6.66
C VAL A 82 4.00 -14.82 8.12
N GLU A 83 3.25 -14.09 8.94
CA GLU A 83 3.48 -13.94 10.37
C GLU A 83 3.48 -15.29 11.09
N SER A 84 2.52 -16.17 10.74
CA SER A 84 2.48 -17.55 11.25
C SER A 84 3.77 -18.33 10.98
N VAL A 85 4.40 -18.13 9.82
CA VAL A 85 5.68 -18.77 9.48
C VAL A 85 6.82 -18.13 10.27
N VAL A 86 6.83 -16.80 10.43
CA VAL A 86 7.84 -16.10 11.22
C VAL A 86 7.80 -16.54 12.69
N LYS A 87 6.61 -16.54 13.31
CA LYS A 87 6.42 -17.03 14.68
C LYS A 87 6.92 -18.46 14.85
N LYS A 88 6.53 -19.37 13.96
CA LYS A 88 7.02 -20.77 13.96
C LYS A 88 8.53 -20.88 13.78
N SER A 89 9.14 -20.00 13.00
CA SER A 89 10.60 -20.02 12.78
C SER A 89 11.39 -19.53 14.00
N LEU A 90 10.76 -18.71 14.84
CA LEU A 90 11.32 -18.17 16.08
C LEU A 90 10.85 -18.93 17.33
N ASP A 91 10.06 -20.01 17.16
CA ASP A 91 9.45 -20.79 18.24
C ASP A 91 8.55 -19.97 19.19
N ILE A 92 7.88 -18.95 18.62
CA ILE A 92 6.92 -18.07 19.31
C ILE A 92 5.52 -18.67 19.19
N ASP A 93 4.72 -18.62 20.27
CA ASP A 93 3.35 -19.13 20.22
C ASP A 93 2.47 -18.27 19.30
N GLN A 94 1.55 -18.90 18.58
CA GLN A 94 0.66 -18.20 17.65
C GLN A 94 -0.32 -17.28 18.37
N ASN A 95 -0.63 -17.58 19.64
CA ASN A 95 -1.57 -16.85 20.48
C ASN A 95 -0.90 -15.87 21.45
N GLU A 96 0.42 -15.70 21.36
CA GLU A 96 1.13 -14.72 22.18
C GLU A 96 0.59 -13.33 21.87
N VAL A 97 -0.02 -12.71 22.88
CA VAL A 97 -0.62 -11.39 22.79
C VAL A 97 0.49 -10.37 22.92
N LEU A 98 0.43 -9.30 22.12
CA LEU A 98 1.34 -8.18 22.24
C LEU A 98 1.31 -7.66 23.69
N ASP A 99 2.49 -7.46 24.26
CA ASP A 99 2.60 -6.72 25.51
C ASP A 99 1.92 -5.36 25.32
N GLU A 100 1.15 -4.91 26.32
CA GLU A 100 0.50 -3.60 26.30
C GLU A 100 1.56 -2.54 25.99
N GLU A 101 1.35 -1.76 24.92
CA GLU A 101 2.19 -0.60 24.64
C GLU A 101 2.17 0.27 25.89
N LEU A 102 3.33 0.44 26.54
CA LEU A 102 3.46 1.41 27.60
C LEU A 102 3.20 2.77 26.97
N ASP A 103 2.05 3.37 27.27
CA ASP A 103 1.77 4.78 27.00
C ASP A 103 2.94 5.59 27.58
N THR A 104 3.87 6.03 26.73
CA THR A 104 4.89 6.99 27.12
C THR A 104 4.28 8.38 27.13
N ASP A 105 3.23 8.57 27.94
CA ASP A 105 2.71 9.86 28.33
C ASP A 105 3.07 10.06 29.80
N ASP A 106 4.28 10.56 30.05
CA ASP A 106 4.63 11.53 31.11
C ASP A 106 6.14 11.49 31.45
N GLN A 107 6.86 12.51 30.99
CA GLN A 107 7.67 13.43 31.82
C GLN A 107 8.53 14.33 30.92
N SER A 108 7.91 15.37 30.37
CA SER A 108 8.62 16.64 30.15
C SER A 108 7.98 17.69 31.05
N GLU A 109 8.13 17.49 32.35
CA GLU A 109 7.98 18.54 33.37
C GLU A 109 9.03 19.62 33.07
N GLU A 110 8.54 20.72 32.51
CA GLU A 110 8.81 22.09 32.97
C GLU A 110 10.15 22.31 33.71
N SER A 111 11.19 22.73 32.98
CA SER A 111 12.28 23.52 33.58
C SER A 111 12.10 24.99 33.20
N ALA A 112 11.26 25.68 33.97
CA ALA A 112 11.35 27.12 34.09
C ALA A 112 12.61 27.48 34.90
N ALA A 113 13.57 28.14 34.27
CA ALA A 113 14.55 28.99 34.94
C ALA A 113 14.76 30.24 34.09
N THR A 114 14.11 31.31 34.53
CA THR A 114 14.16 32.71 34.12
C THR A 114 15.49 33.36 34.53
N ASP A 115 16.06 34.23 33.66
CA ASP A 115 16.82 35.48 33.95
C ASP A 115 17.60 35.87 32.67
N GLU A 116 17.68 37.11 32.16
CA GLU A 116 17.09 38.41 32.46
C GLU A 116 16.96 39.21 31.15
N MET A 117 15.96 40.09 31.18
CA MET A 117 15.71 41.34 30.43
C MET A 117 16.83 41.94 29.57
N ASP A 118 16.49 42.29 28.32
CA ASP A 118 16.94 43.53 27.69
C ASP A 118 15.73 44.12 26.93
N GLU A 119 15.10 45.12 27.54
CA GLU A 119 13.95 45.86 26.98
C GLU A 119 14.41 47.20 26.38
N GLU A 120 13.58 47.69 25.45
CA GLU A 120 13.54 49.04 24.88
C GLU A 120 14.50 49.29 23.70
N SER A 121 14.06 49.64 22.49
CA SER A 121 13.00 50.55 22.06
C SER A 121 12.88 50.39 20.52
N THR A 122 11.82 50.62 19.76
CA THR A 122 10.77 51.64 19.74
C THR A 122 9.69 51.20 18.73
N LEU A 123 8.44 51.58 19.00
CA LEU A 123 7.28 51.50 18.11
C LEU A 123 7.48 52.27 16.80
N THR A 124 6.87 51.82 15.70
CA THR A 124 5.99 52.67 14.87
C THR A 124 5.16 51.83 13.89
N GLU A 125 3.84 52.02 13.95
CA GLU A 125 2.84 51.57 12.98
C GLU A 125 3.02 52.27 11.63
N GLY A 126 2.66 51.60 10.53
CA GLY A 126 2.66 52.18 9.19
C GLY A 126 1.84 51.37 8.19
N SER A 127 0.54 51.62 8.18
CA SER A 127 -0.42 51.19 7.15
C SER A 127 -0.03 51.63 5.74
N THR A 128 -0.05 50.72 4.77
CA THR A 128 -0.58 51.02 3.41
C THR A 128 -1.00 49.76 2.66
N LYS A 129 -2.31 49.63 2.44
CA LYS A 129 -2.87 48.96 1.26
C LYS A 129 -2.52 49.81 0.04
N GLU A 130 -2.03 49.20 -1.03
CA GLU A 130 -2.27 49.70 -2.39
C GLU A 130 -2.28 48.54 -3.40
N THR A 131 -3.47 48.31 -3.94
CA THR A 131 -3.78 47.61 -5.20
C THR A 131 -3.38 48.47 -6.39
N LEU A 132 -3.03 47.86 -7.53
CA LEU A 132 -3.31 48.25 -8.94
C LEU A 132 -2.22 47.63 -9.85
N ASP A 133 -2.52 46.54 -10.55
CA ASP A 133 -2.98 46.50 -11.96
C ASP A 133 -2.03 47.20 -12.95
N THR A 134 -1.40 46.40 -13.81
CA THR A 134 -0.93 46.87 -15.12
C THR A 134 -1.11 45.74 -16.11
N SER A 135 -2.26 45.79 -16.75
CA SER A 135 -2.59 45.06 -17.97
C SER A 135 -1.78 45.58 -19.17
N GLN A 136 -1.67 44.70 -20.18
CA GLN A 136 -1.26 44.93 -21.58
C GLN A 136 0.27 44.97 -21.78
N ILE A 137 0.87 44.13 -22.63
CA ILE A 137 0.80 44.14 -24.10
C ILE A 137 1.31 42.78 -24.61
N ASN A 138 0.58 42.08 -25.49
CA ASN A 138 0.93 41.99 -26.92
C ASN A 138 0.02 41.01 -27.68
N GLU A 139 -0.59 41.55 -28.75
CA GLU A 139 -1.37 40.87 -29.76
C GLU A 139 -0.48 39.99 -30.65
N ASN A 140 -0.92 38.77 -30.97
CA ASN A 140 -0.85 38.24 -32.33
C ASN A 140 -1.56 36.89 -32.46
N GLN A 141 -2.73 36.89 -33.11
CA GLN A 141 -3.29 35.72 -33.77
C GLN A 141 -3.11 35.87 -35.29
N PRO A 142 -2.76 34.80 -36.03
CA PRO A 142 -3.05 34.72 -37.45
C PRO A 142 -4.38 33.99 -37.69
N SER A 143 -5.19 34.63 -38.51
CA SER A 143 -6.49 34.23 -39.06
C SER A 143 -6.45 32.96 -39.92
N SER A 144 -7.44 32.09 -39.77
CA SER A 144 -7.82 31.05 -40.76
C SER A 144 -9.16 31.42 -41.40
N PRO A 145 -9.34 31.32 -42.74
CA PRO A 145 -10.57 31.71 -43.41
C PRO A 145 -11.66 30.64 -43.31
N LYS A 146 -12.92 31.10 -43.26
CA LYS A 146 -14.13 30.30 -43.47
C LYS A 146 -14.30 30.04 -44.97
N ASP A 147 -14.46 28.77 -45.36
CA ASP A 147 -15.08 28.40 -46.63
C ASP A 147 -16.54 28.00 -46.36
N GLU A 148 -17.45 28.81 -46.88
CA GLU A 148 -18.84 28.48 -47.16
C GLU A 148 -18.92 27.93 -48.59
N LEU A 149 -19.47 26.72 -48.75
CA LEU A 149 -20.25 26.25 -49.91
C LEU A 149 -20.96 24.94 -49.57
#